data_AF-A0A933GWT9-F1
#
_entry.id   AF-A0A933GWT9-F1
#
_cell.length_a   1.000
_cell.length_b   1.000
_cell.length_c   1.000
_cell.angle_alpha   90.00
_cell.angle_beta   90.00
_cell.angle_gamma   90.00
#
_symmetry.space_group_name_H-M   'P 1'
#
loop_
_entity.id
_entity.type
_entity.pdbx_description
1 polymer ?
#
loop_
_entity_poly.entity_id
_entity_poly.type
_entity_poly.pdbx_seq_one_letter_code
_entity_poly.pdbx_strand_id
1 'polypeptide(L)'
;MDAIPPAASRTGTKTGAARYGPAGGYLQTAQVLNRAFNALLATSLVLVSAPLLALLYVLVWVTSGRPAIYRGTRLGLHRKPFTMYKFRTLVPDAEEQISAELLSSKHCLMTPLGRFLRDTRLDELPQLFNILKGDMDFVGPRPERPVIYEKFCRHIPGYDKRFSVRPALIGFSQLFTPHGSPKRIRTLVDNRLLARKQVLMWDAIVIALAAIAVLGTTLEKLRQAIRESVWEKHVRRRYVEKRGLTRIHLRRGTAVWTAPDGVEHRAQLTDLNEDAFLLRAGRRIEPPYPGTMALETKFRRHRRGPLRKRRALCRVEFFRESRRSEAEYEYVFRHQPISPLHYYLVHQYFLRLSVVDPGRLQP
;
A
#
# COMPACT_ATOMS: atom_id res chain seq x y z
N MET A 1 44.41 20.99 32.34
CA MET A 1 43.99 19.85 33.17
C MET A 1 42.46 19.79 33.06
N ASP A 2 41.82 18.85 32.39
CA ASP A 2 42.32 17.59 31.82
C ASP A 2 41.63 17.25 30.50
N ALA A 3 42.48 16.78 29.59
CA ALA A 3 42.15 16.32 28.27
C ALA A 3 41.36 15.01 28.32
N ILE A 4 40.36 14.91 27.44
CA ILE A 4 39.67 13.67 27.13
C ILE A 4 40.70 12.73 26.45
N PRO A 5 40.92 11.50 26.94
CA PRO A 5 41.94 10.61 26.39
C PRO A 5 41.52 10.07 25.01
N PRO A 6 42.48 9.81 24.09
CA PRO A 6 42.19 9.20 22.80
C PRO A 6 41.95 7.70 22.98
N ALA A 7 40.79 7.21 22.55
CA ALA A 7 40.50 5.78 22.54
C ALA A 7 41.24 5.10 21.37
N ALA A 8 42.26 4.34 21.78
CA ALA A 8 43.10 3.40 21.04
C ALA A 8 42.52 2.75 19.77
N SER A 9 43.35 2.76 18.73
CA SER A 9 43.28 1.87 17.58
C SER A 9 43.33 0.40 18.02
N ARG A 10 42.26 -0.35 17.75
CA ARG A 10 42.30 -1.81 17.73
C ARG A 10 42.04 -2.30 16.31
N THR A 11 43.13 -2.77 15.73
CA THR A 11 43.25 -3.55 14.52
C THR A 11 42.41 -4.83 14.60
N GLY A 12 41.66 -5.10 13.52
CA GLY A 12 41.40 -6.44 13.00
C GLY A 12 40.58 -7.42 13.85
N THR A 13 39.26 -7.41 13.67
CA THR A 13 38.46 -8.65 13.75
C THR A 13 37.33 -8.65 12.72
N LYS A 14 37.62 -9.33 11.60
CA LYS A 14 36.72 -10.14 10.75
C LYS A 14 35.27 -9.65 10.59
N THR A 15 35.07 -9.01 9.43
CA THR A 15 33.86 -9.05 8.60
C THR A 15 32.87 -10.19 8.94
N GLY A 16 31.87 -9.86 9.75
CA GLY A 16 30.64 -10.64 9.88
C GLY A 16 29.76 -10.44 8.64
N ALA A 17 30.24 -10.90 7.47
CA ALA A 17 29.39 -11.11 6.32
C ALA A 17 28.38 -12.19 6.73
N ALA A 18 27.17 -11.77 7.12
CA ALA A 18 26.06 -12.68 7.35
C ALA A 18 25.83 -13.48 6.07
N ARG A 19 26.33 -14.72 6.07
CA ARG A 19 26.16 -15.74 5.04
C ARG A 19 24.68 -16.11 4.97
N TYR A 20 23.89 -15.29 4.31
CA TYR A 20 22.64 -15.76 3.72
C TYR A 20 22.99 -16.41 2.39
N GLY A 21 23.29 -17.71 2.43
CA GLY A 21 23.46 -18.54 1.23
C GLY A 21 22.21 -18.51 0.34
N PRO A 22 22.36 -18.84 -0.95
CA PRO A 22 21.33 -18.64 -1.96
C PRO A 22 20.27 -19.74 -1.85
N ALA A 23 19.21 -19.47 -1.08
CA ALA A 23 18.02 -20.32 -1.06
C ALA A 23 16.78 -19.44 -1.34
N GLY A 24 16.43 -19.26 -2.61
CA GLY A 24 15.23 -18.54 -3.04
C GLY A 24 14.95 -18.70 -4.52
N GLY A 25 13.81 -19.29 -4.87
CA GLY A 25 13.44 -19.71 -6.23
C GLY A 25 13.30 -18.61 -7.29
N TYR A 26 13.36 -17.31 -6.96
CA TYR A 26 13.46 -16.24 -7.96
C TYR A 26 14.91 -15.98 -8.41
N LEU A 27 15.81 -16.94 -8.20
CA LEU A 27 17.03 -17.05 -8.97
C LEU A 27 16.62 -17.32 -10.42
N GLN A 28 16.62 -16.25 -11.22
CA GLN A 28 16.39 -16.25 -12.65
C GLN A 28 17.17 -17.39 -13.33
N THR A 29 16.57 -18.58 -13.50
CA THR A 29 17.23 -19.71 -14.19
C THR A 29 17.55 -19.36 -15.65
N ALA A 30 16.87 -18.34 -16.20
CA ALA A 30 17.15 -17.75 -17.50
C ALA A 30 17.22 -16.20 -17.40
N GLN A 31 18.24 -15.68 -16.72
CA GLN A 31 18.49 -14.22 -16.55
C GLN A 31 18.41 -13.46 -17.87
N VAL A 32 18.99 -14.02 -18.93
CA VAL A 32 19.03 -13.43 -20.27
C VAL A 32 17.64 -13.35 -20.90
N LEU A 33 16.86 -14.44 -20.83
CA LEU A 33 15.52 -14.48 -21.40
C LEU A 33 14.57 -13.52 -20.66
N ASN A 34 14.62 -13.50 -19.33
CA ASN A 34 13.86 -12.54 -18.54
C ASN A 34 14.27 -11.11 -18.90
N ARG A 35 15.58 -10.85 -19.04
CA ARG A 35 16.07 -9.53 -19.41
C ARG A 35 15.58 -9.10 -20.80
N ALA A 36 15.62 -9.99 -21.78
CA ALA A 36 15.14 -9.74 -23.14
C ALA A 36 13.64 -9.45 -23.15
N PHE A 37 12.84 -10.28 -22.45
CA PHE A 37 11.40 -10.06 -22.29
C PHE A 37 11.07 -8.68 -21.70
N ASN A 38 11.72 -8.32 -20.58
CA ASN A 38 11.50 -7.04 -19.94
C ASN A 38 11.93 -5.86 -20.83
N ALA A 39 13.06 -5.99 -21.55
CA ALA A 39 13.53 -4.94 -22.46
C ALA A 39 12.58 -4.76 -23.65
N LEU A 40 12.16 -5.85 -24.32
CA LEU A 40 11.24 -5.80 -25.46
C LEU A 40 9.90 -5.18 -25.06
N LEU A 41 9.31 -5.65 -23.95
CA LEU A 41 8.03 -5.11 -23.47
C LEU A 41 8.15 -3.63 -23.08
N ALA A 42 9.24 -3.23 -22.41
CA ALA A 42 9.45 -1.83 -22.07
C ALA A 42 9.63 -0.96 -23.31
N THR A 43 10.36 -1.43 -24.34
CA THR A 43 10.52 -0.71 -25.61
C THR A 43 9.16 -0.54 -26.29
N SER A 44 8.37 -1.60 -26.42
CA SER A 44 7.03 -1.52 -27.00
C SER A 44 6.14 -0.54 -26.25
N LEU A 45 6.13 -0.57 -24.91
CA LEU A 45 5.34 0.35 -24.11
C LEU A 45 5.82 1.79 -24.24
N VAL A 46 7.14 2.05 -24.28
CA VAL A 46 7.68 3.39 -24.49
C VAL A 46 7.27 3.93 -25.86
N LEU A 47 7.35 3.12 -26.93
CA LEU A 47 6.97 3.55 -28.28
C LEU A 47 5.48 3.88 -28.35
N VAL A 48 4.61 3.01 -27.83
CA VAL A 48 3.16 3.22 -27.82
C VAL A 48 2.76 4.41 -26.93
N SER A 49 3.44 4.59 -25.80
CA SER A 49 3.14 5.68 -24.85
C SER A 49 3.95 6.97 -25.11
N ALA A 50 4.82 7.02 -26.11
CA ALA A 50 5.66 8.18 -26.43
C ALA A 50 4.88 9.51 -26.56
N PRO A 51 3.77 9.60 -27.33
CA PRO A 51 3.02 10.85 -27.42
C PRO A 51 2.41 11.26 -26.07
N LEU A 52 1.95 10.28 -25.28
CA LEU A 52 1.43 10.54 -23.94
C LEU A 52 2.54 10.99 -23.00
N LEU A 53 3.71 10.36 -23.01
CA LEU A 53 4.88 10.75 -22.20
C LEU A 53 5.30 12.19 -22.51
N ALA A 54 5.34 12.58 -23.78
CA ALA A 54 5.66 13.94 -24.20
C ALA A 54 4.60 14.95 -23.71
N LEU A 55 3.32 14.63 -23.88
CA LEU A 55 2.22 15.45 -23.39
C LEU A 55 2.28 15.65 -21.87
N LEU A 56 2.42 14.56 -21.10
CA LEU A 56 2.50 14.61 -19.64
C LEU A 56 3.75 15.38 -19.18
N TYR A 57 4.87 15.23 -19.87
CA TYR A 57 6.07 16.00 -19.59
C TYR A 57 5.83 17.51 -19.72
N VAL A 58 5.21 17.95 -20.83
CA VAL A 58 4.87 19.36 -21.06
C VAL A 58 3.85 19.86 -20.03
N LEU A 59 2.80 19.07 -19.74
CA LEU A 59 1.79 19.45 -18.75
C LEU A 59 2.40 19.64 -17.36
N VAL A 60 3.25 18.71 -16.89
CA VAL A 60 3.93 18.83 -15.60
C VAL A 60 4.90 20.01 -15.61
N TRP A 61 5.60 20.22 -16.73
CA TRP A 61 6.53 21.34 -16.86
C TRP A 61 5.82 22.70 -16.76
N VAL A 62 4.70 22.88 -17.46
CA VAL A 62 3.94 24.14 -17.45
C VAL A 62 3.24 24.34 -16.12
N THR A 63 2.67 23.29 -15.52
CA THR A 63 1.87 23.42 -14.30
C THR A 63 2.69 23.46 -13.01
N SER A 64 3.87 22.82 -12.99
CA SER A 64 4.69 22.68 -11.78
C SER A 64 6.10 23.26 -11.94
N GLY A 65 6.50 23.71 -13.13
CA GLY A 65 7.84 24.22 -13.44
C GLY A 65 8.86 23.14 -13.80
N ARG A 66 10.16 23.45 -13.70
CA ARG A 66 11.26 22.47 -13.87
C ARG A 66 11.75 21.95 -12.51
N PRO A 67 12.26 20.70 -12.44
CA PRO A 67 12.23 19.65 -13.46
C PRO A 67 10.89 18.90 -13.50
N ALA A 68 10.42 18.51 -14.70
CA ALA A 68 9.19 17.71 -14.84
C ALA A 68 9.37 16.23 -14.44
N ILE A 69 10.60 15.70 -14.56
CA ILE A 69 10.96 14.36 -14.11
C ILE A 69 11.67 14.45 -12.76
N TYR A 70 11.07 13.80 -11.77
CA TYR A 70 11.67 13.54 -10.48
C TYR A 70 12.67 12.38 -10.58
N ARG A 71 13.82 12.56 -9.91
CA ARG A 71 14.92 11.58 -9.83
C ARG A 71 15.16 11.25 -8.37
N GLY A 72 14.80 10.03 -7.96
CA GLY A 72 14.96 9.61 -6.58
C GLY A 72 15.87 8.40 -6.43
N THR A 73 16.86 8.49 -5.54
CA THR A 73 17.75 7.36 -5.24
C THR A 73 16.99 6.24 -4.55
N ARG A 74 17.15 5.01 -5.04
CA ARG A 74 16.55 3.79 -4.49
C ARG A 74 17.58 2.67 -4.42
N LEU A 75 17.34 1.71 -3.53
CA LEU A 75 18.16 0.49 -3.43
C LEU A 75 17.66 -0.58 -4.40
N GLY A 76 18.56 -1.07 -5.24
CA GLY A 76 18.31 -2.13 -6.21
C GLY A 76 19.00 -3.46 -5.87
N LEU A 77 19.37 -4.20 -6.92
CA LEU A 77 20.06 -5.49 -6.79
C LEU A 77 21.34 -5.34 -5.94
N HIS A 78 21.52 -6.24 -4.97
CA HIS A 78 22.61 -6.22 -4.00
C HIS A 78 22.74 -4.91 -3.21
N ARG A 79 21.62 -4.21 -2.99
CA ARG A 79 21.57 -2.88 -2.34
C ARG A 79 22.33 -1.79 -3.11
N LYS A 80 22.66 -2.01 -4.38
CA LYS A 80 23.28 -0.97 -5.21
C LYS A 80 22.28 0.17 -5.44
N PRO A 81 22.65 1.42 -5.15
CA PRO A 81 21.77 2.56 -5.39
C PRO A 81 21.59 2.77 -6.90
N PHE A 82 20.36 3.11 -7.31
CA PHE A 82 20.04 3.53 -8.67
C PHE A 82 19.05 4.69 -8.65
N THR A 83 18.96 5.40 -9.77
CA THR A 83 18.08 6.57 -9.92
C THR A 83 16.74 6.16 -10.49
N MET A 84 15.69 6.18 -9.67
CA MET A 84 14.32 5.91 -10.10
C MET A 84 13.69 7.16 -10.72
N TYR A 85 13.13 7.04 -11.92
CA TYR A 85 12.46 8.14 -12.63
C TYR A 85 10.96 8.13 -12.42
N LYS A 86 10.35 9.31 -12.19
CA LYS A 86 8.90 9.51 -12.15
C LYS A 86 8.54 10.90 -12.67
N PHE A 87 7.30 11.13 -13.05
CA PHE A 87 6.83 12.51 -13.17
C PHE A 87 6.76 13.17 -11.80
N ARG A 88 7.08 14.46 -11.74
CA ARG A 88 6.97 15.24 -10.52
C ARG A 88 5.49 15.50 -10.24
N THR A 89 5.03 15.04 -9.08
CA THR A 89 3.64 15.19 -8.64
C THR A 89 3.50 16.10 -7.43
N LEU A 90 4.60 16.38 -6.75
CA LEU A 90 4.66 17.25 -5.58
C LEU A 90 5.12 18.64 -6.00
N VAL A 91 4.73 19.66 -5.22
CA VAL A 91 5.26 21.02 -5.38
C VAL A 91 6.79 21.03 -5.18
N PRO A 92 7.51 22.00 -5.77
CA PRO A 92 8.92 22.23 -5.45
C PRO A 92 9.14 22.29 -3.93
N ASP A 93 10.28 21.80 -3.46
CA ASP A 93 10.71 21.80 -2.04
C ASP A 93 9.84 20.98 -1.06
N ALA A 94 8.85 20.25 -1.56
CA ALA A 94 8.03 19.34 -0.76
C ALA A 94 8.87 18.24 -0.07
N GLU A 95 10.00 17.81 -0.64
CA GLU A 95 10.82 16.76 -0.03
C GLU A 95 11.45 17.19 1.30
N GLU A 96 11.81 18.47 1.45
CA GLU A 96 12.37 19.04 2.69
C GLU A 96 11.27 19.16 3.76
N GLN A 97 10.07 19.55 3.36
CA GLN A 97 8.90 19.63 4.24
C GLN A 97 8.41 18.24 4.70
N ILE A 98 8.52 17.21 3.84
CA ILE A 98 8.16 15.83 4.18
C ILE A 98 9.11 15.21 5.23
N SER A 99 10.36 15.67 5.32
CA SER A 99 11.26 15.25 6.42
C SER A 99 10.91 15.89 7.77
N ALA A 100 10.28 17.06 7.77
CA ALA A 100 9.97 17.83 8.97
C ALA A 100 8.62 17.46 9.63
N GLU A 101 7.61 17.05 8.84
CA GLU A 101 6.28 16.74 9.37
C GLU A 101 5.73 15.38 8.90
N LEU A 102 5.44 14.52 9.88
CA LEU A 102 4.70 13.28 9.67
C LEU A 102 3.20 13.58 9.49
N LEU A 103 2.68 13.16 8.32
CA LEU A 103 1.35 12.56 8.10
C LEU A 103 0.07 13.42 8.13
N SER A 104 0.07 14.71 8.48
CA SER A 104 -1.18 15.51 8.43
C SER A 104 -1.44 16.18 7.06
N SER A 105 -0.40 16.55 6.32
CA SER A 105 -0.47 17.53 5.21
C SER A 105 -0.22 16.94 3.81
N LYS A 106 -0.41 15.63 3.60
CA LYS A 106 -0.18 14.97 2.28
C LYS A 106 -0.96 15.60 1.12
N HIS A 107 -2.13 16.19 1.40
CA HIS A 107 -2.95 16.84 0.39
C HIS A 107 -2.51 18.26 0.03
N CYS A 108 -1.77 18.95 0.91
CA CYS A 108 -1.33 20.33 0.70
C CYS A 108 -0.14 20.43 -0.26
N LEU A 109 0.70 19.39 -0.30
CA LEU A 109 1.95 19.39 -1.10
C LEU A 109 1.80 18.87 -2.53
N MET A 110 0.59 18.52 -2.97
CA MET A 110 0.36 17.84 -4.25
C MET A 110 -0.46 18.71 -5.19
N THR A 111 0.03 18.90 -6.42
CA THR A 111 -0.71 19.68 -7.43
C THR A 111 -1.96 18.90 -7.91
N PRO A 112 -3.00 19.56 -8.44
CA PRO A 112 -4.17 18.87 -8.99
C PRO A 112 -3.79 17.87 -10.08
N LEU A 113 -2.88 18.26 -10.99
CA LEU A 113 -2.32 17.35 -11.98
C LEU A 113 -1.53 16.22 -11.31
N GLY A 114 -0.69 16.52 -10.31
CA GLY A 114 0.05 15.52 -9.56
C GLY A 114 -0.84 14.49 -8.86
N ARG A 115 -2.02 14.91 -8.38
CA ARG A 115 -3.06 14.02 -7.83
C ARG A 115 -3.55 13.08 -8.91
N PHE A 116 -3.97 13.62 -10.05
CA PHE A 116 -4.45 12.83 -11.18
C PHE A 116 -3.41 11.82 -11.66
N LEU A 117 -2.14 12.22 -11.79
CA LEU A 117 -1.05 11.34 -12.23
C LEU A 117 -0.82 10.18 -11.26
N ARG A 118 -0.91 10.41 -9.94
CA ARG A 118 -0.76 9.35 -8.93
C ARG A 118 -1.96 8.41 -8.89
N ASP A 119 -3.16 8.95 -8.98
CA ASP A 119 -4.39 8.17 -8.94
C ASP A 119 -4.49 7.23 -10.16
N THR A 120 -4.01 7.69 -11.31
CA THR A 120 -3.94 6.91 -12.56
C THR A 120 -2.63 6.14 -12.75
N ARG A 121 -1.66 6.31 -11.83
CA ARG A 121 -0.29 5.78 -11.90
C ARG A 121 0.51 6.19 -13.14
N LEU A 122 0.04 7.21 -13.87
CA LEU A 122 0.77 7.78 -15.00
C LEU A 122 2.10 8.40 -14.56
N ASP A 123 2.23 8.80 -13.30
CA ASP A 123 3.49 9.28 -12.72
C ASP A 123 4.64 8.26 -12.79
N GLU A 124 4.31 6.97 -12.89
CA GLU A 124 5.27 5.87 -12.89
C GLU A 124 5.77 5.49 -14.30
N LEU A 125 5.19 6.01 -15.38
CA LEU A 125 5.59 5.68 -16.75
C LEU A 125 7.10 5.92 -17.04
N PRO A 126 7.76 6.97 -16.52
CA PRO A 126 9.21 7.15 -16.72
C PRO A 126 10.07 6.00 -16.17
N GLN A 127 9.53 5.14 -15.29
CA GLN A 127 10.26 3.95 -14.82
C GLN A 127 10.49 2.91 -15.92
N LEU A 128 9.78 2.99 -17.05
CA LEU A 128 10.08 2.15 -18.23
C LEU A 128 11.53 2.35 -18.69
N PHE A 129 12.08 3.56 -18.58
CA PHE A 129 13.49 3.82 -18.86
C PHE A 129 14.44 3.13 -17.86
N ASN A 130 14.03 2.94 -16.60
CA ASN A 130 14.81 2.13 -15.64
C ASN A 130 14.83 0.65 -16.03
N ILE A 131 13.70 0.14 -16.55
CA ILE A 131 13.64 -1.22 -17.07
C ILE A 131 14.54 -1.36 -18.30
N LEU A 132 14.51 -0.40 -19.22
CA LEU A 132 15.40 -0.39 -20.40
C LEU A 132 16.88 -0.32 -20.02
N LYS A 133 17.26 0.45 -18.99
CA LYS A 133 18.64 0.49 -18.45
C LYS A 133 19.07 -0.80 -17.76
N GLY A 134 18.13 -1.62 -17.31
CA GLY A 134 18.40 -2.85 -16.57
C GLY A 134 18.52 -2.65 -15.05
N ASP A 135 18.07 -1.51 -14.54
CA ASP A 135 17.99 -1.24 -13.10
C ASP A 135 16.80 -1.98 -12.46
N MET A 136 15.72 -2.17 -13.23
CA MET A 136 14.44 -2.70 -12.78
C MET A 136 13.89 -3.76 -13.75
N ASP A 137 13.01 -4.62 -13.24
CA ASP A 137 12.15 -5.51 -14.02
C ASP A 137 10.67 -5.05 -13.91
N PHE A 138 9.75 -5.66 -14.67
CA PHE A 138 8.31 -5.36 -14.55
C PHE A 138 7.70 -5.94 -13.28
N VAL A 139 8.08 -7.15 -12.89
CA VAL A 139 7.49 -7.91 -11.77
C VAL A 139 8.57 -8.31 -10.77
N GLY A 140 8.34 -8.04 -9.48
CA GLY A 140 9.35 -8.25 -8.43
C GLY A 140 9.07 -7.45 -7.16
N PRO A 141 10.02 -7.40 -6.21
CA PRO A 141 9.91 -6.53 -5.04
C PRO A 141 10.04 -5.05 -5.43
N ARG A 142 9.20 -4.17 -4.86
CA ARG A 142 9.31 -2.73 -5.12
C ARG A 142 10.58 -2.15 -4.46
N PRO A 143 11.33 -1.27 -5.15
CA PRO A 143 12.53 -0.67 -4.58
C PRO A 143 12.21 0.25 -3.40
N GLU A 144 13.16 0.37 -2.47
CA GLU A 144 13.03 1.16 -1.24
C GLU A 144 13.97 2.36 -1.23
N ARG A 145 13.60 3.44 -0.54
CA ARG A 145 14.50 4.60 -0.31
C ARG A 145 15.60 4.20 0.68
N PRO A 146 16.87 4.57 0.45
CA PRO A 146 17.96 4.30 1.41
C PRO A 146 17.63 4.77 2.83
N VAL A 147 17.13 6.00 2.97
CA VAL A 147 16.74 6.58 4.28
C VAL A 147 15.65 5.77 4.98
N ILE A 148 14.63 5.32 4.24
CA ILE A 148 13.55 4.49 4.80
C ILE A 148 14.08 3.10 5.17
N TYR A 149 14.97 2.56 4.35
CA TYR A 149 15.58 1.27 4.61
C TYR A 149 16.38 1.28 5.91
N GLU A 150 17.30 2.23 6.07
CA GLU A 150 18.14 2.35 7.26
C GLU A 150 17.30 2.61 8.52
N LYS A 151 16.34 3.53 8.45
CA LYS A 151 15.55 3.92 9.63
C LYS A 151 14.52 2.87 10.06
N PHE A 152 13.89 2.17 9.12
CA PHE A 152 12.69 1.36 9.41
C PHE A 152 12.75 -0.10 8.96
N CYS A 153 13.64 -0.46 8.04
CA CYS A 153 13.58 -1.78 7.39
C CYS A 153 14.76 -2.67 7.72
N ARG A 154 15.95 -2.12 7.98
CA ARG A 154 17.18 -2.87 8.25
C ARG A 154 17.05 -3.87 9.40
N HIS A 155 16.26 -3.53 10.42
CA HIS A 155 16.01 -4.40 11.57
C HIS A 155 14.92 -5.45 11.35
N ILE A 156 14.24 -5.45 10.20
CA ILE A 156 13.17 -6.42 9.91
C ILE A 156 13.82 -7.74 9.46
N PRO A 157 13.57 -8.87 10.17
CA PRO A 157 14.16 -10.15 9.79
C PRO A 157 13.81 -10.56 8.36
N GLY A 158 14.83 -10.88 7.57
CA GLY A 158 14.67 -11.33 6.19
C GLY A 158 14.26 -10.23 5.20
N TYR A 159 14.29 -8.94 5.56
CA TYR A 159 14.00 -7.85 4.64
C TYR A 159 14.95 -7.85 3.43
N ASP A 160 16.23 -8.12 3.67
CA ASP A 160 17.29 -8.01 2.67
C ASP A 160 17.20 -9.03 1.54
N LYS A 161 16.42 -10.10 1.71
CA LYS A 161 16.16 -11.08 0.65
C LYS A 161 15.62 -10.42 -0.62
N ARG A 162 14.89 -9.31 -0.49
CA ARG A 162 14.36 -8.57 -1.64
C ARG A 162 15.42 -7.93 -2.54
N PHE A 163 16.64 -7.73 -2.03
CA PHE A 163 17.76 -7.21 -2.80
C PHE A 163 18.55 -8.32 -3.51
N SER A 164 18.11 -9.58 -3.44
CA SER A 164 18.71 -10.69 -4.20
C SER A 164 18.28 -10.71 -5.68
N VAL A 165 17.26 -9.93 -6.04
CA VAL A 165 16.76 -9.77 -7.41
C VAL A 165 16.69 -8.30 -7.78
N ARG A 166 16.52 -8.02 -9.07
CA ARG A 166 16.23 -6.64 -9.50
C ARG A 166 14.90 -6.18 -8.91
N PRO A 167 14.82 -4.93 -8.44
CA PRO A 167 13.55 -4.35 -8.04
C PRO A 167 12.60 -4.23 -9.24
N ALA A 168 11.32 -4.03 -8.98
CA ALA A 168 10.33 -3.99 -10.05
C ALA A 168 9.32 -2.85 -9.97
N LEU A 169 8.74 -2.53 -11.13
CA LEU A 169 7.63 -1.59 -11.28
C LEU A 169 6.40 -2.08 -10.52
N ILE A 170 6.00 -3.34 -10.76
CA ILE A 170 4.88 -4.01 -10.11
C ILE A 170 5.41 -4.80 -8.91
N GLY A 171 5.17 -4.24 -7.71
CA GLY A 171 5.58 -4.84 -6.45
C GLY A 171 4.73 -6.05 -6.03
N PHE A 172 5.34 -7.19 -5.73
CA PHE A 172 4.67 -8.37 -5.13
C PHE A 172 3.72 -7.99 -3.98
N SER A 173 4.25 -7.42 -2.90
CA SER A 173 3.43 -6.98 -1.77
C SER A 173 2.39 -5.91 -2.13
N GLN A 174 2.60 -5.09 -3.17
CA GLN A 174 1.59 -4.10 -3.56
C GLN A 174 0.36 -4.70 -4.21
N LEU A 175 0.50 -5.85 -4.88
CA LEU A 175 -0.62 -6.57 -5.48
C LEU A 175 -1.47 -7.26 -4.40
N PHE A 176 -0.79 -7.85 -3.40
CA PHE A 176 -1.44 -8.75 -2.44
C PHE A 176 -1.68 -8.14 -1.05
N THR A 177 -1.26 -6.89 -0.81
CA THR A 177 -1.49 -6.21 0.47
C THR A 177 -2.00 -4.78 0.27
N PRO A 178 -2.84 -4.25 1.18
CA PRO A 178 -3.32 -2.87 1.13
C PRO A 178 -2.15 -1.89 1.22
N HIS A 179 -2.30 -0.71 0.62
CA HIS A 179 -1.23 0.30 0.52
C HIS A 179 -0.58 0.66 1.87
N GLY A 180 -1.38 0.75 2.94
CA GLY A 180 -0.93 1.06 4.31
C GLY A 180 -0.33 -0.13 5.08
N SER A 181 -0.19 -1.31 4.46
CA SER A 181 0.26 -2.50 5.19
C SER A 181 1.66 -2.32 5.79
N PRO A 182 1.89 -2.80 7.02
CA PRO A 182 3.19 -2.69 7.67
C PRO A 182 4.29 -3.35 6.85
N LYS A 183 5.49 -2.74 6.85
CA LYS A 183 6.66 -3.24 6.12
C LYS A 183 6.96 -4.71 6.45
N ARG A 184 6.85 -5.10 7.72
CA ARG A 184 7.05 -6.49 8.18
C ARG A 184 6.12 -7.49 7.47
N ILE A 185 4.83 -7.16 7.31
CA ILE A 185 3.86 -8.02 6.61
C ILE A 185 4.19 -8.09 5.12
N ARG A 186 4.53 -6.95 4.53
CA ARG A 186 4.91 -6.88 3.11
C ARG A 186 6.16 -7.73 2.82
N THR A 187 7.14 -7.71 3.71
CA THR A 187 8.35 -8.56 3.63
C THR A 187 8.01 -10.04 3.63
N LEU A 188 7.05 -10.50 4.45
CA LEU A 188 6.64 -11.91 4.45
C LEU A 188 6.04 -12.33 3.10
N VAL A 189 5.21 -11.47 2.50
CA VAL A 189 4.62 -11.71 1.18
C VAL A 189 5.70 -11.72 0.10
N ASP A 190 6.58 -10.72 0.09
CA ASP A 190 7.68 -10.63 -0.87
C ASP A 190 8.59 -11.86 -0.77
N ASN A 191 9.01 -12.25 0.43
CA ASN A 191 9.88 -13.41 0.66
C ASN A 191 9.25 -14.73 0.22
N ARG A 192 7.93 -14.89 0.41
CA ARG A 192 7.21 -16.07 -0.04
C ARG A 192 7.18 -16.17 -1.57
N LEU A 193 7.03 -15.04 -2.26
CA LEU A 193 6.99 -15.01 -3.72
C LEU A 193 8.40 -15.14 -4.32
N LEU A 194 9.41 -14.54 -3.67
CA LEU A 194 10.82 -14.72 -4.02
C LEU A 194 11.31 -16.16 -3.85
N ALA A 195 10.66 -16.96 -3.02
CA ALA A 195 11.00 -18.37 -2.87
C ALA A 195 10.50 -19.24 -4.05
N ARG A 196 9.58 -18.74 -4.89
CA ARG A 196 9.01 -19.48 -6.02
C ARG A 196 9.87 -19.35 -7.26
N LYS A 197 9.91 -20.41 -8.08
CA LYS A 197 10.51 -20.38 -9.42
C LYS A 197 9.84 -19.31 -10.27
N GLN A 198 10.65 -18.44 -10.88
CA GLN A 198 10.14 -17.46 -11.84
C GLN A 198 9.70 -18.18 -13.12
N VAL A 199 8.49 -17.85 -13.57
CA VAL A 199 7.91 -18.35 -14.82
C VAL A 199 7.43 -17.14 -15.61
N LEU A 200 7.94 -16.95 -16.83
CA LEU A 200 7.62 -15.79 -17.68
C LEU A 200 6.11 -15.63 -17.93
N MET A 201 5.40 -16.74 -18.10
CA MET A 201 3.95 -16.73 -18.27
C MET A 201 3.23 -16.16 -17.05
N TRP A 202 3.71 -16.46 -15.83
CA TRP A 202 3.17 -15.87 -14.61
C TRP A 202 3.39 -14.37 -14.57
N ASP A 203 4.58 -13.90 -14.95
CA ASP A 203 4.88 -12.47 -15.01
C ASP A 203 4.00 -11.75 -16.04
N ALA A 204 3.80 -12.36 -17.22
CA ALA A 204 2.90 -11.82 -18.24
C ALA A 204 1.45 -11.71 -17.73
N ILE A 205 0.95 -12.72 -17.02
CA ILE A 205 -0.39 -12.68 -16.40
C ILE A 205 -0.47 -11.58 -15.35
N VAL A 206 0.53 -11.47 -14.47
CA VAL A 206 0.58 -10.42 -13.43
C VAL A 206 0.59 -9.03 -14.06
N ILE A 207 1.38 -8.83 -15.12
CA ILE A 207 1.44 -7.57 -15.87
C ILE A 207 0.08 -7.27 -16.51
N ALA A 208 -0.55 -8.25 -17.17
CA ALA A 208 -1.86 -8.06 -17.80
C ALA A 208 -2.94 -7.70 -16.78
N LEU A 209 -2.99 -8.40 -15.63
CA LEU A 209 -3.94 -8.10 -14.56
C LEU A 209 -3.71 -6.70 -13.97
N ALA A 210 -2.44 -6.31 -13.76
CA ALA A 210 -2.10 -4.98 -13.29
C ALA A 210 -2.49 -3.90 -14.31
N ALA A 211 -2.24 -4.15 -15.61
CA ALA A 211 -2.62 -3.24 -16.69
C ALA A 211 -4.13 -3.06 -16.78
N ILE A 212 -4.92 -4.14 -16.70
CA ILE A 212 -6.39 -4.08 -16.69
C ILE A 212 -6.89 -3.29 -15.48
N ALA A 213 -6.35 -3.55 -14.29
CA ALA A 213 -6.74 -2.85 -13.07
C ALA A 213 -6.43 -1.34 -13.18
N VAL A 214 -5.23 -0.97 -13.65
CA VAL A 214 -4.84 0.43 -13.84
C VAL A 214 -5.67 1.10 -14.91
N LEU A 215 -5.92 0.43 -16.04
CA LEU A 215 -6.74 0.98 -17.12
C LEU A 215 -8.18 1.22 -16.67
N GLY A 216 -8.76 0.30 -15.90
CA GLY A 216 -10.09 0.45 -15.30
C GLY A 216 -10.16 1.68 -14.39
N THR A 217 -9.21 1.82 -13.46
CA THR A 217 -9.16 2.99 -12.57
C THR A 217 -8.94 4.29 -13.32
N THR A 218 -8.09 4.28 -14.36
CA THR A 218 -7.81 5.47 -15.17
C THR A 218 -9.03 5.89 -15.98
N LEU A 219 -9.77 4.94 -16.55
CA LEU A 219 -11.00 5.23 -17.30
C LEU A 219 -12.11 5.76 -16.39
N GLU A 220 -12.28 5.20 -15.20
CA GLU A 220 -13.23 5.71 -14.21
C GLU A 220 -12.89 7.14 -13.77
N LYS A 221 -11.62 7.41 -13.49
CA LYS A 221 -11.16 8.75 -13.10
C LYS A 221 -11.24 9.76 -14.23
N LEU A 222 -10.95 9.35 -15.45
CA LEU A 222 -11.12 10.18 -16.64
C LEU A 222 -12.60 10.52 -16.86
N ARG A 223 -13.50 9.53 -16.77
CA ARG A 223 -14.95 9.75 -16.83
C ARG A 223 -15.42 10.69 -15.73
N GLN A 224 -14.92 10.52 -14.51
CA GLN A 224 -15.24 11.39 -13.38
C GLN A 224 -14.79 12.83 -13.66
N ALA A 225 -13.55 13.03 -14.09
CA ALA A 225 -12.99 14.36 -14.40
C ALA A 225 -13.74 15.06 -15.55
N ILE A 226 -14.10 14.33 -16.61
CA ILE A 226 -14.91 14.86 -17.73
C ILE A 226 -16.30 15.23 -17.22
N ARG A 227 -16.95 14.34 -16.47
CA ARG A 227 -18.28 14.59 -15.91
C ARG A 227 -18.28 15.82 -15.02
N GLU A 228 -17.30 15.95 -14.12
CA GLU A 228 -17.16 17.13 -13.24
C GLU A 228 -16.92 18.40 -14.07
N SER A 229 -16.03 18.37 -15.07
CA SER A 229 -15.74 19.53 -15.93
C SER A 229 -16.94 19.99 -16.78
N VAL A 230 -17.80 19.07 -17.19
CA VAL A 230 -19.02 19.35 -17.97
C VAL A 230 -20.17 19.78 -17.05
N TRP A 231 -20.29 19.16 -15.88
CA TRP A 231 -21.39 19.38 -14.93
C TRP A 231 -21.19 20.62 -14.05
N GLU A 232 -19.96 20.94 -13.63
CA GLU A 232 -19.65 22.16 -12.86
C GLU A 232 -19.95 23.44 -13.66
N LYS A 233 -19.84 23.40 -14.99
CA LYS A 233 -20.20 24.53 -15.84
C LYS A 233 -21.71 24.75 -15.99
N HIS A 234 -22.56 23.77 -15.63
CA HIS A 234 -24.00 23.84 -15.93
C HIS A 234 -24.94 23.73 -14.72
N VAL A 235 -24.60 23.07 -13.60
CA VAL A 235 -25.60 22.82 -12.55
C VAL A 235 -25.03 22.85 -11.12
N ARG A 236 -25.20 24.02 -10.47
CA ARG A 236 -25.34 24.27 -9.02
C ARG A 236 -24.21 23.91 -8.04
N ARG A 237 -23.97 24.92 -7.19
CA ARG A 237 -23.77 24.81 -5.72
C ARG A 237 -24.69 23.72 -5.13
N ARG A 238 -24.20 22.49 -4.97
CA ARG A 238 -24.86 21.45 -4.16
C ARG A 238 -23.83 20.76 -3.30
N TYR A 239 -23.93 21.07 -2.01
CA TYR A 239 -23.55 20.30 -0.83
C TYR A 239 -22.62 19.12 -1.08
N VAL A 240 -21.33 19.32 -0.80
CA VAL A 240 -20.36 18.23 -0.68
C VAL A 240 -20.67 17.48 0.61
N GLU A 241 -21.00 16.20 0.48
CA GLU A 241 -21.32 15.31 1.60
C GLU A 241 -20.16 15.31 2.62
N LYS A 242 -20.40 15.83 3.84
CA LYS A 242 -19.43 15.89 4.95
C LYS A 242 -19.14 14.52 5.59
N ARG A 243 -19.09 13.44 4.81
CA ARG A 243 -18.64 12.11 5.28
C ARG A 243 -17.37 11.75 4.53
N GLY A 244 -16.23 12.15 5.09
CA GLY A 244 -14.91 12.05 4.43
C GLY A 244 -14.40 10.63 4.16
N LEU A 245 -15.05 9.58 4.67
CA LEU A 245 -14.61 8.20 4.53
C LEU A 245 -15.76 7.25 4.15
N THR A 246 -15.57 6.49 3.08
CA THR A 246 -16.50 5.45 2.60
C THR A 246 -16.70 4.37 3.67
N ARG A 247 -17.96 4.07 3.98
CA ARG A 247 -18.33 2.99 4.92
C ARG A 247 -18.65 1.70 4.18
N ILE A 248 -18.17 0.58 4.71
CA ILE A 248 -18.40 -0.75 4.14
C ILE A 248 -19.34 -1.52 5.05
N HIS A 249 -20.46 -1.97 4.48
CA HIS A 249 -21.44 -2.79 5.20
C HIS A 249 -20.97 -4.25 5.29
N LEU A 250 -21.01 -4.81 6.50
CA LEU A 250 -20.52 -6.14 6.80
C LEU A 250 -21.69 -7.10 7.04
N ARG A 251 -21.96 -8.00 6.10
CA ARG A 251 -23.04 -9.01 6.22
C ARG A 251 -22.84 -10.01 7.38
N ARG A 252 -21.60 -10.20 7.85
CA ARG A 252 -21.21 -11.22 8.85
C ARG A 252 -20.15 -10.70 9.81
N GLY A 253 -20.28 -9.44 10.22
CA GLY A 253 -19.41 -8.82 11.22
C GLY A 253 -19.97 -9.03 12.63
N THR A 254 -19.08 -9.33 13.59
CA THR A 254 -19.41 -9.38 15.02
C THR A 254 -18.32 -8.66 15.78
N ALA A 255 -18.66 -7.80 16.73
CA ALA A 255 -17.70 -7.29 17.70
C ALA A 255 -17.84 -8.06 19.01
N VAL A 256 -16.71 -8.36 19.62
CA VAL A 256 -16.62 -9.16 20.84
C VAL A 256 -15.78 -8.41 21.85
N TRP A 257 -16.24 -8.29 23.08
CA TRP A 257 -15.47 -7.68 24.17
C TRP A 257 -15.70 -8.44 25.46
N THR A 258 -14.74 -8.32 26.36
CA THR A 258 -14.83 -8.88 27.70
C THR A 258 -15.13 -7.73 28.64
N ALA A 259 -16.23 -7.83 29.39
CA ALA A 259 -16.55 -6.88 30.45
C ALA A 259 -15.61 -7.09 31.67
N PRO A 260 -15.52 -6.13 32.60
CA PRO A 260 -14.62 -6.23 33.76
C PRO A 260 -14.89 -7.46 34.65
N ASP A 261 -16.11 -7.98 34.62
CA ASP A 261 -16.56 -9.22 35.27
C ASP A 261 -16.08 -10.51 34.58
N GLY A 262 -15.35 -10.40 33.46
CA GLY A 262 -14.87 -11.54 32.68
C GLY A 262 -15.88 -12.09 31.68
N VAL A 263 -17.09 -11.54 31.61
CA VAL A 263 -18.14 -12.02 30.70
C VAL A 263 -17.87 -11.53 29.28
N GLU A 264 -17.92 -12.45 28.32
CA GLU A 264 -17.75 -12.14 26.91
C GLU A 264 -19.08 -11.71 26.28
N HIS A 265 -19.15 -10.45 25.87
CA HIS A 265 -20.29 -9.89 25.16
C HIS A 265 -20.04 -9.87 23.65
N ARG A 266 -21.12 -10.09 22.89
CA ARG A 266 -21.10 -10.11 21.43
C ARG A 266 -22.21 -9.25 20.87
N ALA A 267 -21.90 -8.44 19.87
CA ALA A 267 -22.88 -7.62 19.17
C ALA A 267 -22.59 -7.56 17.67
N GLN A 268 -23.61 -7.21 16.89
CA GLN A 268 -23.51 -7.22 15.43
C GLN A 268 -22.72 -6.00 14.95
N LEU A 269 -21.70 -6.24 14.13
CA LEU A 269 -20.92 -5.19 13.49
C LEU A 269 -21.54 -4.91 12.10
N THR A 270 -22.23 -3.78 11.99
CA THR A 270 -23.07 -3.43 10.84
C THR A 270 -22.26 -2.82 9.71
N ASP A 271 -21.49 -1.77 10.02
CA ASP A 271 -20.61 -1.11 9.05
C ASP A 271 -19.32 -0.61 9.73
N LEU A 272 -18.31 -0.37 8.91
CA LEU A 272 -16.98 0.07 9.32
C LEU A 272 -16.39 1.00 8.25
N ASN A 273 -15.71 2.05 8.68
CA ASN A 273 -14.73 2.80 7.88
C ASN A 273 -13.36 2.81 8.59
N GLU A 274 -12.40 3.57 8.06
CA GLU A 274 -11.03 3.63 8.62
C GLU A 274 -10.99 4.14 10.06
N ASP A 275 -11.94 4.98 10.48
CA ASP A 275 -11.92 5.64 11.80
C ASP A 275 -12.90 5.04 12.82
N ALA A 276 -14.06 4.56 12.35
CA ALA A 276 -15.19 4.21 13.20
C ALA A 276 -15.98 3.01 12.66
N PHE A 277 -16.67 2.32 13.57
CA PHE A 277 -17.67 1.32 13.23
C PHE A 277 -19.00 1.55 13.91
N LEU A 278 -20.04 1.01 13.28
CA LEU A 278 -21.39 0.93 13.80
C LEU A 278 -21.65 -0.48 14.35
N LEU A 279 -22.10 -0.54 15.60
CA LEU A 279 -22.45 -1.75 16.32
C LEU A 279 -23.93 -1.72 16.65
N ARG A 280 -24.63 -2.84 16.43
CA ARG A 280 -26.02 -3.02 16.83
C ARG A 280 -26.11 -4.07 17.94
N ALA A 281 -26.75 -3.70 19.04
CA ALA A 281 -26.99 -4.56 20.18
C ALA A 281 -28.49 -4.60 20.50
N GLY A 282 -29.00 -5.80 20.80
CA GLY A 282 -30.39 -6.01 21.25
C GLY A 282 -30.60 -5.72 22.74
N ARG A 283 -29.57 -5.23 23.43
CA ARG A 283 -29.58 -4.78 24.82
C ARG A 283 -28.67 -3.57 24.94
N ARG A 284 -28.97 -2.67 25.88
CA ARG A 284 -28.14 -1.51 26.16
C ARG A 284 -26.78 -1.96 26.69
N ILE A 285 -25.70 -1.35 26.23
CA ILE A 285 -24.35 -1.54 26.76
C ILE A 285 -24.15 -0.52 27.88
N GLU A 286 -23.96 -0.99 29.11
CA GLU A 286 -23.77 -0.11 30.26
C GLU A 286 -22.34 0.44 30.32
N PRO A 287 -22.16 1.74 30.67
CA PRO A 287 -20.84 2.31 30.93
C PRO A 287 -20.19 1.67 32.19
N PRO A 288 -18.85 1.52 32.24
CA PRO A 288 -17.87 2.03 31.29
C PRO A 288 -17.82 1.20 30.00
N TYR A 289 -17.79 1.88 28.86
CA TYR A 289 -17.60 1.21 27.57
C TYR A 289 -16.24 0.51 27.52
N PRO A 290 -16.14 -0.66 26.87
CA PRO A 290 -14.90 -1.41 26.84
C PRO A 290 -13.82 -0.62 26.12
N GLY A 291 -12.61 -0.56 26.67
CA GLY A 291 -11.48 0.11 26.00
C GLY A 291 -10.87 -0.69 24.85
N THR A 292 -11.26 -1.96 24.69
CA THR A 292 -10.76 -2.86 23.64
C THR A 292 -11.89 -3.78 23.15
N MET A 293 -12.00 -3.91 21.83
CA MET A 293 -12.92 -4.86 21.18
C MET A 293 -12.18 -5.70 20.14
N ALA A 294 -12.62 -6.94 19.99
CA ALA A 294 -12.25 -7.84 18.92
C ALA A 294 -13.30 -7.80 17.81
N LEU A 295 -12.94 -7.28 16.64
CA LEU A 295 -13.75 -7.36 15.44
C LEU A 295 -13.56 -8.73 14.79
N GLU A 296 -14.64 -9.45 14.55
CA GLU A 296 -14.67 -10.77 13.92
C GLU A 296 -15.45 -10.71 12.61
N THR A 297 -14.89 -11.31 11.56
CA THR A 297 -15.58 -11.49 10.28
C THR A 297 -15.33 -12.89 9.73
N LYS A 298 -16.29 -13.39 8.95
CA LYS A 298 -16.17 -14.68 8.25
C LYS A 298 -16.02 -14.44 6.75
N PHE A 299 -14.95 -14.97 6.16
CA PHE A 299 -14.64 -14.82 4.73
C PHE A 299 -14.40 -16.18 4.06
N ARG A 300 -14.76 -16.29 2.78
CA ARG A 300 -14.45 -17.48 1.95
C ARG A 300 -13.29 -17.17 1.02
N ARG A 301 -12.24 -17.99 1.07
CA ARG A 301 -11.07 -17.86 0.17
C ARG A 301 -11.38 -18.27 -1.29
N HIS A 302 -12.50 -18.92 -1.56
CA HIS A 302 -13.00 -19.19 -2.90
C HIS A 302 -14.51 -19.42 -2.82
N ARG A 303 -15.26 -19.23 -3.93
CA ARG A 303 -16.74 -19.30 -3.94
C ARG A 303 -17.31 -20.54 -3.22
N ARG A 304 -16.67 -21.69 -3.41
CA ARG A 304 -17.04 -23.00 -2.83
C ARG A 304 -16.27 -23.40 -1.56
N GLY A 305 -15.44 -22.51 -1.01
CA GLY A 305 -14.54 -22.85 0.10
C GLY A 305 -15.14 -22.71 1.48
N PRO A 306 -14.51 -23.32 2.51
CA PRO A 306 -14.94 -23.19 3.89
C PRO A 306 -14.82 -21.73 4.35
N LEU A 307 -15.76 -21.31 5.20
CA LEU A 307 -15.71 -20.00 5.85
C LEU A 307 -14.57 -19.98 6.86
N ARG A 308 -13.63 -19.06 6.69
CA ARG A 308 -12.53 -18.82 7.63
C ARG A 308 -12.86 -17.59 8.47
N LYS A 309 -12.62 -17.71 9.78
CA LYS A 309 -12.78 -16.61 10.74
C LYS A 309 -11.51 -15.76 10.76
N ARG A 310 -11.68 -14.43 10.74
CA ARG A 310 -10.61 -13.45 10.97
C ARG A 310 -11.02 -12.57 12.14
N ARG A 311 -10.07 -12.35 13.06
CA ARG A 311 -10.24 -11.57 14.28
C ARG A 311 -9.20 -10.46 14.30
N ALA A 312 -9.64 -9.22 14.46
CA ALA A 312 -8.79 -8.06 14.61
C ALA A 312 -9.08 -7.39 15.96
N LEU A 313 -8.05 -7.21 16.79
CA LEU A 313 -8.17 -6.47 18.04
C LEU A 313 -7.98 -4.98 17.78
N CYS A 314 -8.88 -4.16 18.32
CA CYS A 314 -8.84 -2.71 18.25
C CYS A 314 -9.06 -2.11 19.64
N ARG A 315 -8.29 -1.07 19.99
CA ARG A 315 -8.72 -0.13 21.02
C ARG A 315 -9.92 0.62 20.51
N VAL A 316 -10.89 0.87 21.37
CA VAL A 316 -12.10 1.56 20.98
C VAL A 316 -12.42 2.70 21.94
N GLU A 317 -13.02 3.73 21.39
CA GLU A 317 -13.49 4.90 22.12
C GLU A 317 -14.95 5.13 21.75
N PHE A 318 -15.81 5.24 22.76
CA PHE A 318 -17.21 5.53 22.53
C PHE A 318 -17.38 6.92 21.91
N PHE A 319 -18.16 7.01 20.84
CA PHE A 319 -18.43 8.26 20.16
C PHE A 319 -19.89 8.69 20.29
N ARG A 320 -20.83 7.77 20.03
CA ARG A 320 -22.27 8.09 20.03
C ARG A 320 -23.13 6.85 20.27
N GLU A 321 -24.22 7.05 21.00
CA GLU A 321 -25.33 6.09 21.14
C GLU A 321 -26.56 6.65 20.40
N SER A 322 -27.35 5.77 19.79
CA SER A 322 -28.65 6.09 19.21
C SER A 322 -29.61 4.93 19.42
N ARG A 323 -30.85 5.22 19.76
CA ARG A 323 -31.91 4.22 19.90
C ARG A 323 -32.67 4.11 18.57
N ARG A 324 -32.76 2.91 18.02
CA ARG A 324 -33.44 2.67 16.73
C ARG A 324 -34.88 2.20 16.91
N SER A 325 -35.13 1.35 17.91
CA SER A 325 -36.45 0.84 18.29
C SER A 325 -36.49 0.58 19.80
N GLU A 326 -37.62 0.13 20.34
CA GLU A 326 -37.75 -0.13 21.78
C GLU A 326 -36.72 -1.13 22.31
N ALA A 327 -36.22 -2.06 21.48
CA ALA A 327 -35.30 -3.13 21.86
C ALA A 327 -33.95 -3.13 21.09
N GLU A 328 -33.67 -2.16 20.22
CA GLU A 328 -32.40 -2.08 19.48
C GLU A 328 -31.65 -0.76 19.72
N TYR A 329 -30.38 -0.93 20.12
CA TYR A 329 -29.43 0.15 20.34
C TYR A 329 -28.33 0.12 19.28
N GLU A 330 -27.98 1.30 18.78
CA GLU A 330 -26.89 1.51 17.84
C GLU A 330 -25.78 2.33 18.51
N TYR A 331 -24.56 1.81 18.45
CA TYR A 331 -23.37 2.41 19.03
C TYR A 331 -22.34 2.69 17.95
N VAL A 332 -21.78 3.90 17.96
CA VAL A 332 -20.64 4.29 17.14
C VAL A 332 -19.41 4.31 18.03
N PHE A 333 -18.42 3.53 17.65
CA PHE A 333 -17.12 3.52 18.29
C PHE A 333 -16.06 3.97 17.28
N ARG A 334 -15.15 4.84 17.72
CA ARG A 334 -13.88 5.02 17.04
C ARG A 334 -12.98 3.84 17.35
N HIS A 335 -12.16 3.42 16.40
CA HIS A 335 -11.28 2.26 16.58
C HIS A 335 -9.86 2.56 16.15
N GLN A 336 -8.91 1.99 16.90
CA GLN A 336 -7.50 2.01 16.56
C GLN A 336 -6.94 0.59 16.70
N PRO A 337 -6.46 -0.05 15.61
CA PRO A 337 -5.89 -1.39 15.70
C PRO A 337 -4.69 -1.44 16.66
N ILE A 338 -4.66 -2.41 17.57
CA ILE A 338 -3.67 -2.44 18.67
C ILE A 338 -2.25 -2.76 18.17
N SER A 339 -2.14 -3.41 17.01
CA SER A 339 -0.85 -3.77 16.45
C SER A 339 -0.84 -3.68 14.92
N PRO A 340 0.36 -3.64 14.29
CA PRO A 340 0.49 -3.63 12.83
C PRO A 340 -0.22 -4.81 12.15
N LEU A 341 -0.25 -5.98 12.80
CA LEU A 341 -0.99 -7.15 12.28
C LEU A 341 -2.50 -6.88 12.27
N HIS A 342 -3.05 -6.35 13.35
CA HIS A 342 -4.48 -6.03 13.44
C HIS A 342 -4.87 -4.94 12.44
N TYR A 343 -4.00 -3.95 12.23
CA TYR A 343 -4.18 -2.96 11.17
C TYR A 343 -4.30 -3.62 9.80
N TYR A 344 -3.37 -4.52 9.46
CA TYR A 344 -3.45 -5.28 8.21
C TYR A 344 -4.75 -6.09 8.11
N LEU A 345 -5.19 -6.75 9.19
CA LEU A 345 -6.42 -7.55 9.18
C LEU A 345 -7.67 -6.71 8.94
N VAL A 346 -7.78 -5.52 9.57
CA VAL A 346 -8.88 -4.58 9.35
C VAL A 346 -8.92 -4.12 7.90
N HIS A 347 -7.80 -3.59 7.38
CA HIS A 347 -7.74 -3.06 6.02
C HIS A 347 -7.96 -4.15 4.95
N GLN A 348 -7.44 -5.36 5.17
CA GLN A 348 -7.55 -6.47 4.21
C GLN A 348 -8.96 -7.09 4.19
N TYR A 349 -9.50 -7.43 5.36
CA TYR A 349 -10.68 -8.31 5.43
C TYR A 349 -11.98 -7.57 5.74
N PHE A 350 -11.91 -6.42 6.42
CA PHE A 350 -13.09 -5.64 6.76
C PHE A 350 -13.30 -4.51 5.75
N LEU A 351 -12.24 -3.76 5.43
CA LEU A 351 -12.30 -2.66 4.46
C LEU A 351 -12.02 -3.08 3.01
N ARG A 352 -11.55 -4.31 2.77
CA ARG A 352 -11.29 -4.85 1.42
C ARG A 352 -10.43 -3.95 0.52
N LEU A 353 -9.45 -3.27 1.10
CA LEU A 353 -8.61 -2.28 0.41
C LEU A 353 -7.45 -2.90 -0.40
N SER A 354 -7.43 -4.21 -0.63
CA SER A 354 -6.44 -4.88 -1.48
C SER A 354 -6.88 -4.91 -2.94
N VAL A 355 -5.95 -4.59 -3.84
CA VAL A 355 -6.16 -4.62 -5.31
C VAL A 355 -6.63 -5.99 -5.80
N VAL A 356 -6.05 -7.06 -5.25
CA VAL A 356 -6.48 -8.43 -5.55
C VAL A 356 -7.25 -8.99 -4.37
N ASP A 357 -8.51 -9.36 -4.60
CA ASP A 357 -9.29 -10.10 -3.62
C ASP A 357 -8.58 -11.44 -3.33
N PRO A 358 -8.18 -11.72 -2.08
CA PRO A 358 -7.57 -13.01 -1.72
C PRO A 358 -8.47 -14.21 -2.05
N GLY A 359 -9.76 -13.97 -2.35
CA GLY A 359 -10.74 -14.93 -2.84
C GLY A 359 -10.64 -15.33 -4.32
N ARG A 360 -9.92 -14.55 -5.14
CA ARG A 360 -9.90 -14.67 -6.63
C ARG A 360 -8.62 -15.27 -7.23
N LEU A 361 -7.59 -15.51 -6.42
CA LEU A 361 -6.35 -16.11 -6.89
C LEU A 361 -6.44 -17.64 -6.85
N GLN A 362 -6.73 -18.26 -7.99
CA GLN A 362 -6.41 -19.66 -8.25
C GLN A 362 -4.93 -19.76 -8.71
N PRO A 363 -4.17 -20.80 -8.34
CA PRO A 363 -3.06 -21.26 -9.16
C PRO A 363 -3.57 -21.83 -10.49
#